data_AF-A0A7K9Y0Z4-F1
#
_entry.id   AF-A0A7K9Y0Z4-F1
#
_cell.length_a   1.000
_cell.length_b   1.000
_cell.length_c   1.000
_cell.angle_alpha   90.00
_cell.angle_beta   90.00
_cell.angle_gamma   90.00
#
_symmetry.space_group_name_H-M   'P 1'
#
loop_
_entity.id
_entity.type
_entity.pdbx_description
1 polymer ?
#
loop_
_entity_poly.entity_id
_entity_poly.type
_entity_poly.pdbx_seq_one_letter_code
_entity_poly.pdbx_strand_id
1 'polypeptide(L)'
;AGTQPEVCDFLGKCLCRSGVAGLQCDSCQPGHHSFPACQECNCDAVGSVENTCGPGGHCLCHSNYAGLKCDRCAPGYYSYPSCLPCECSPDGSKHSTCEPAVGQCECQTGVTGRRCDRCLSAASSFPY
;
A
#
# COMPACT_ATOMS: atom_id res chain seq x y z
N ALA A 1 -15.03 16.54 23.52
CA ALA A 1 -15.20 15.58 22.40
C ALA A 1 -14.11 14.53 22.53
N GLY A 2 -14.46 13.25 22.63
CA GLY A 2 -13.51 12.16 22.95
C GLY A 2 -13.91 11.36 24.19
N THR A 3 -14.57 12.03 25.13
CA THR A 3 -15.05 11.47 26.39
C THR A 3 -16.46 10.92 26.25
N GLN A 4 -16.73 9.75 26.84
CA GLN A 4 -18.11 9.38 27.17
C GLN A 4 -18.67 10.34 28.22
N PRO A 5 -19.99 10.51 28.36
CA PRO A 5 -20.54 11.35 29.40
C PRO A 5 -20.18 10.72 30.76
N GLU A 6 -19.33 11.44 31.48
CA GLU A 6 -19.12 11.43 32.92
C GLU A 6 -17.97 10.57 33.50
N VAL A 7 -17.15 11.31 34.28
CA VAL A 7 -16.11 10.92 35.23
C VAL A 7 -14.71 10.71 34.64
N CYS A 8 -13.93 11.78 34.74
CA CYS A 8 -12.49 11.63 34.93
C CYS A 8 -12.26 11.32 36.41
N ASP A 9 -11.48 10.28 36.71
CA ASP A 9 -11.11 9.94 38.08
C ASP A 9 -10.30 11.09 38.73
N PHE A 10 -10.17 11.08 40.06
CA PHE A 10 -9.36 12.05 40.81
C PHE A 10 -7.87 12.11 40.37
N LEU A 11 -7.40 11.07 39.67
CA LEU A 11 -6.07 10.99 39.05
C LEU A 11 -5.97 11.73 37.70
N GLY A 12 -7.05 12.35 37.22
CA GLY A 12 -7.10 13.08 35.95
C GLY A 12 -7.24 12.19 34.71
N LYS A 13 -7.55 10.89 34.88
CA LYS A 13 -7.79 9.93 33.80
C LYS A 13 -9.27 9.92 33.42
N CYS A 14 -9.59 10.31 32.20
CA CYS A 14 -10.95 10.32 31.68
C CYS A 14 -11.32 9.00 31.01
N LEU A 15 -12.58 8.60 31.11
CA LEU A 15 -13.11 7.47 30.35
C LEU A 15 -13.33 7.89 28.88
N CYS A 16 -12.48 7.37 28.00
CA CYS A 16 -12.51 7.69 26.58
C CYS A 16 -13.52 6.83 25.82
N ARG A 17 -14.17 7.41 24.81
CA ARG A 17 -14.94 6.65 23.82
C ARG A 17 -14.00 5.71 23.05
N SER A 18 -14.57 4.65 22.47
CA SER A 18 -13.81 3.70 21.65
C SER A 18 -12.98 4.40 20.56
N GLY A 19 -11.74 3.95 20.36
CA GLY A 19 -10.79 4.50 19.39
C GLY A 19 -10.03 5.76 19.85
N VAL A 20 -10.29 6.28 21.04
CA VAL A 20 -9.65 7.50 21.59
C VAL A 20 -8.80 7.16 22.82
N ALA A 21 -7.64 7.79 22.91
CA ALA A 21 -6.67 7.64 24.00
C ALA A 21 -6.23 9.01 24.54
N GLY A 22 -5.38 8.97 25.57
CA GLY A 22 -4.89 10.14 26.28
C GLY A 22 -5.60 10.33 27.62
N LEU A 23 -4.96 11.04 28.55
CA LEU A 23 -5.51 11.29 29.88
C LEU A 23 -6.82 12.08 29.81
N GLN A 24 -6.91 12.99 28.83
CA GLN A 24 -8.10 13.80 28.57
C GLN A 24 -8.85 13.37 27.30
N CYS A 25 -8.55 12.19 26.75
CA CYS A 25 -9.15 11.67 25.53
C CYS A 25 -8.95 12.61 24.32
N ASP A 26 -7.73 13.11 24.18
CA ASP A 26 -7.27 14.14 23.25
C ASP A 26 -6.48 13.59 22.06
N SER A 27 -6.28 12.28 22.01
CA SER A 27 -5.54 11.58 20.94
C SER A 27 -6.28 10.32 20.48
N CYS A 28 -5.91 9.75 19.35
CA CYS A 28 -6.45 8.45 18.94
C CYS A 28 -5.65 7.30 19.59
N GLN A 29 -6.32 6.15 19.81
CA GLN A 29 -5.63 4.93 20.22
C GLN A 29 -4.59 4.50 19.16
N PRO A 30 -3.53 3.76 19.55
CA PRO A 30 -2.66 3.10 18.58
C PRO A 30 -3.48 2.29 17.56
N GLY A 31 -3.11 2.36 16.28
CA GLY A 31 -3.91 1.78 15.19
C GLY A 31 -5.14 2.60 14.78
N HIS A 32 -5.29 3.83 15.29
CA HIS A 32 -6.30 4.79 14.84
C HIS A 32 -5.69 6.16 14.49
N HIS A 33 -6.33 6.90 13.58
CA HIS A 33 -5.91 8.23 13.14
C HIS A 33 -7.09 9.20 12.97
N SER A 34 -6.81 10.47 12.61
CA SER A 34 -7.84 11.51 12.34
C SER A 34 -8.68 11.95 13.56
N PHE A 35 -8.04 12.32 14.67
CA PHE A 35 -8.75 12.99 15.77
C PHE A 35 -9.47 14.27 15.28
N PRO A 36 -10.72 14.57 15.70
CA PRO A 36 -11.51 13.96 16.76
C PRO A 36 -12.46 12.84 16.31
N ALA A 37 -12.36 12.33 15.08
CA ALA A 37 -13.15 11.20 14.60
C ALA A 37 -12.20 10.04 14.32
N CYS A 38 -11.72 9.40 15.38
CA CYS A 38 -10.69 8.37 15.28
C CYS A 38 -11.17 7.21 14.40
N GLN A 39 -10.45 6.99 13.29
CA GLN A 39 -10.68 5.92 12.33
C GLN A 39 -9.59 4.88 12.46
N GLU A 40 -9.94 3.61 12.37
CA GLU A 40 -8.97 2.51 12.32
C GLU A 40 -8.11 2.63 11.05
N CYS A 41 -6.80 2.40 11.21
CA CYS A 41 -5.85 2.40 10.10
C CYS A 41 -6.21 1.36 9.03
N ASN A 42 -6.67 0.18 9.47
CA ASN A 42 -7.05 -0.96 8.63
C ASN A 42 -5.96 -1.26 7.57
N CYS A 43 -4.72 -1.37 8.04
CA CYS A 43 -3.56 -1.70 7.21
C CYS A 43 -3.63 -3.15 6.74
N ASP A 44 -3.20 -3.40 5.51
CA ASP A 44 -3.17 -4.74 4.94
C ASP A 44 -2.13 -5.61 5.66
N ALA A 45 -2.56 -6.76 6.19
CA ALA A 45 -1.69 -7.63 6.99
C ALA A 45 -0.53 -8.24 6.19
N VAL A 46 -0.63 -8.30 4.86
CA VAL A 46 0.42 -8.84 3.99
C VAL A 46 1.39 -7.73 3.58
N GLY A 47 0.86 -6.56 3.23
CA GLY A 47 1.66 -5.44 2.73
C GLY A 47 2.22 -4.50 3.78
N SER A 48 1.69 -4.50 5.01
CA SER A 48 2.15 -3.62 6.09
C SER A 48 3.04 -4.33 7.12
N VAL A 49 3.99 -3.59 7.67
CA VAL A 49 4.88 -4.07 8.74
C VAL A 49 4.11 -4.25 10.05
N GLU A 50 3.18 -3.33 10.32
CA GLU A 50 2.31 -3.33 11.49
C GLU A 50 0.98 -2.65 11.15
N ASN A 51 -0.06 -2.91 11.95
CA ASN A 51 -1.35 -2.24 11.82
C ASN A 51 -1.38 -0.87 12.52
N THR A 52 -0.30 -0.11 12.38
CA THR A 52 -0.15 1.25 12.92
C THR A 52 0.01 2.21 11.74
N CYS A 53 -0.69 3.34 11.80
CA CYS A 53 -0.61 4.37 10.77
C CYS A 53 -0.28 5.74 11.37
N GLY A 54 0.30 6.59 10.54
CA GLY A 54 0.57 7.98 10.90
C GLY A 54 -0.71 8.82 11.03
N PRO A 55 -0.59 10.11 11.39
CA PRO A 55 -1.73 11.02 11.57
C PRO A 55 -2.62 11.17 10.32
N GLY A 56 -2.09 10.88 9.13
CA GLY A 56 -2.83 10.87 7.86
C GLY A 56 -3.41 9.52 7.45
N GLY A 57 -3.37 8.49 8.30
CA GLY A 57 -3.88 7.15 7.97
C GLY A 57 -2.95 6.33 7.09
N HIS A 58 -1.72 6.80 6.84
CA HIS A 58 -0.75 6.10 6.03
C HIS A 58 -0.07 5.00 6.86
N CYS A 59 -0.27 3.76 6.44
CA CYS A 59 0.35 2.57 7.03
C CYS A 59 1.83 2.46 6.65
N LEU A 60 2.60 1.79 7.49
CA LEU A 60 4.00 1.48 7.19
C LEU A 60 4.07 0.26 6.27
N CYS A 61 4.30 0.48 4.98
CA CYS A 61 4.35 -0.60 3.99
C CYS A 61 5.74 -1.26 3.90
N HIS A 62 5.75 -2.56 3.62
CA HIS A 62 6.93 -3.27 3.15
C HIS A 62 7.40 -2.69 1.80
N SER A 63 8.68 -2.88 1.46
CA SER A 63 9.32 -2.30 0.26
C SER A 63 8.61 -2.62 -1.07
N ASN A 64 7.90 -3.75 -1.13
CA ASN A 64 7.24 -4.25 -2.34
C ASN A 64 5.77 -3.83 -2.44
N TYR A 65 5.26 -3.12 -1.43
CA TYR A 65 3.87 -2.69 -1.31
C TYR A 65 3.78 -1.17 -1.24
N ALA A 66 2.66 -0.64 -1.66
CA ALA A 66 2.35 0.78 -1.66
C ALA A 66 0.86 0.99 -1.37
N GLY A 67 0.42 2.24 -1.40
CA GLY A 67 -0.95 2.62 -1.07
C GLY A 67 -1.09 3.06 0.39
N LEU A 68 -2.22 3.70 0.71
CA LEU A 68 -2.48 4.21 2.06
C LEU A 68 -2.52 3.08 3.10
N LYS A 69 -3.01 1.91 2.67
CA LYS A 69 -3.18 0.71 3.49
C LYS A 69 -2.23 -0.43 3.11
N CYS A 70 -1.24 -0.17 2.26
CA CYS A 70 -0.35 -1.23 1.73
C CYS A 70 -1.10 -2.31 0.93
N ASP A 71 -2.21 -1.94 0.30
CA ASP A 71 -3.19 -2.79 -0.39
C ASP A 71 -2.88 -2.99 -1.88
N ARG A 72 -1.73 -2.52 -2.35
CA ARG A 72 -1.28 -2.63 -3.73
C ARG A 72 0.21 -2.85 -3.78
N CYS A 73 0.70 -3.36 -4.90
CA CYS A 73 2.14 -3.49 -5.11
C CYS A 73 2.78 -2.12 -5.36
N ALA A 74 4.02 -1.98 -4.90
CA ALA A 74 4.84 -0.81 -5.19
C ALA A 74 5.16 -0.71 -6.69
N PRO A 75 5.46 0.48 -7.22
CA PRO A 75 5.91 0.63 -8.60
C PRO A 75 7.11 -0.28 -8.89
N GLY A 76 7.02 -1.09 -9.95
CA GLY A 76 8.04 -2.10 -10.25
C GLY A 76 7.73 -3.49 -9.68
N TYR A 77 6.57 -3.68 -9.04
CA TYR A 77 6.05 -4.97 -8.59
C TYR A 77 4.62 -5.22 -9.11
N TYR A 78 4.23 -6.49 -9.24
CA TYR A 78 2.93 -6.90 -9.76
C TYR A 78 2.40 -8.16 -9.06
N SER A 79 1.14 -8.51 -9.32
CA SER A 79 0.50 -9.72 -8.77
C SER A 79 0.31 -9.68 -7.25
N TYR A 80 -0.43 -8.68 -6.76
CA TYR A 80 -0.90 -8.65 -5.36
C TYR A 80 -1.74 -9.92 -5.05
N PRO A 81 -1.58 -10.59 -3.89
CA PRO A 81 -0.81 -10.18 -2.70
C PRO A 81 0.64 -10.67 -2.66
N SER A 82 1.19 -11.24 -3.74
CA SER A 82 2.58 -11.71 -3.75
C SER A 82 3.59 -10.62 -4.09
N CYS A 83 3.18 -9.61 -4.86
CA CYS A 83 4.02 -8.46 -5.28
C CYS A 83 5.42 -8.88 -5.74
N LEU A 84 5.44 -9.57 -6.89
CA LEU A 84 6.65 -10.04 -7.56
C LEU A 84 7.29 -8.90 -8.36
N PRO A 85 8.63 -8.85 -8.49
CA PRO A 85 9.30 -7.81 -9.27
C PRO A 85 8.95 -7.92 -10.75
N CYS A 86 8.71 -6.77 -11.39
CA CYS A 86 8.40 -6.68 -12.82
C CYS A 86 9.54 -7.23 -13.69
N GLU A 87 10.79 -6.96 -13.31
CA GLU A 87 11.99 -7.35 -14.04
C GLU A 87 11.99 -6.95 -15.53
N CYS A 88 11.45 -5.77 -15.86
CA CYS A 88 11.47 -5.22 -17.20
C CYS A 88 12.91 -5.04 -17.70
N SER A 89 13.20 -5.47 -18.92
CA SER A 89 14.49 -5.31 -19.57
C SER A 89 14.82 -3.82 -19.72
N PRO A 90 15.97 -3.32 -19.22
CA PRO A 90 16.34 -1.92 -19.34
C PRO A 90 16.60 -1.49 -20.79
N ASP A 91 17.03 -2.42 -21.64
CA ASP A 91 17.32 -2.16 -23.06
C ASP A 91 16.07 -2.33 -23.94
N GLY A 92 15.13 -3.19 -23.53
CA GLY A 92 13.98 -3.57 -24.35
C GLY A 92 12.65 -2.96 -23.92
N SER A 93 12.57 -2.38 -22.72
CA SER A 93 11.35 -1.76 -22.19
C SER A 93 11.44 -0.23 -22.22
N LYS A 94 10.30 0.46 -22.31
CA LYS A 94 10.25 1.92 -22.20
C LYS A 94 10.40 2.41 -20.76
N HIS A 95 9.88 1.62 -19.82
CA HIS A 95 9.88 1.93 -18.38
C HIS A 95 10.27 0.69 -17.58
N SER A 96 10.75 0.90 -16.35
CA SER A 96 11.05 -0.18 -15.38
C SER A 96 9.81 -0.66 -14.61
N THR A 97 8.69 0.04 -14.75
CA THR A 97 7.39 -0.34 -14.20
C THR A 97 6.60 -1.20 -15.18
N CYS A 98 5.83 -2.15 -14.65
CA CYS A 98 4.96 -3.01 -15.42
C CYS A 98 3.50 -2.88 -14.97
N GLU A 99 2.60 -3.47 -15.75
CA GLU A 99 1.18 -3.53 -15.42
C GLU A 99 0.95 -4.31 -14.10
N PRO A 100 0.27 -3.74 -13.10
CA PRO A 100 0.22 -4.32 -11.75
C PRO A 100 -0.55 -5.64 -11.65
N ALA A 101 -1.45 -5.93 -12.60
CA ALA A 101 -2.23 -7.17 -12.61
C ALA A 101 -1.46 -8.36 -13.22
N VAL A 102 -0.91 -8.18 -14.42
CA VAL A 102 -0.30 -9.26 -15.21
C VAL A 102 1.23 -9.18 -15.28
N GLY A 103 1.81 -8.07 -14.86
CA GLY A 103 3.24 -7.83 -14.90
C GLY A 103 3.79 -7.51 -16.28
N GLN A 104 2.96 -7.12 -17.24
CA GLN A 104 3.43 -6.84 -18.61
C GLN A 104 4.21 -5.53 -18.65
N CYS A 105 5.45 -5.58 -19.12
CA CYS A 105 6.26 -4.40 -19.38
C CYS A 105 5.90 -3.78 -20.73
N GLU A 106 6.05 -2.46 -20.83
CA GLU A 106 5.86 -1.76 -22.11
C GLU A 106 7.10 -1.90 -22.98
N CYS A 107 7.02 -2.71 -24.03
CA CYS A 107 8.16 -3.02 -24.88
C CYS A 107 8.43 -1.95 -25.94
N GLN A 108 9.71 -1.78 -26.27
CA GLN A 108 10.17 -0.99 -27.40
C GLN A 108 9.80 -1.66 -28.73
N THR A 109 9.79 -0.88 -29.81
CA THR A 109 9.50 -1.38 -31.16
C THR A 109 10.47 -2.50 -31.54
N GLY A 110 9.93 -3.64 -31.98
CA GLY A 110 10.74 -4.80 -32.35
C GLY A 110 11.18 -5.67 -31.16
N VAL A 111 10.63 -5.45 -29.97
CA VAL A 111 10.86 -6.26 -28.76
C VAL A 111 9.54 -6.81 -28.25
N THR A 112 9.55 -8.00 -27.66
CA THR A 112 8.39 -8.75 -27.17
C THR A 112 8.73 -9.54 -25.90
N GLY A 113 7.70 -10.16 -25.31
CA GLY A 113 7.76 -10.88 -24.04
C GLY A 113 7.27 -10.06 -22.85
N ARG A 114 6.98 -10.73 -21.72
CA ARG A 114 6.52 -10.04 -20.50
C ARG A 114 7.53 -9.02 -19.98
N ARG A 115 8.81 -9.37 -20.10
CA ARG A 115 9.95 -8.57 -19.64
C ARG A 115 10.62 -7.77 -20.77
N CYS A 116 10.08 -7.81 -21.99
CA CYS A 116 10.71 -7.19 -23.16
C CYS A 116 12.17 -7.61 -23.37
N ASP A 117 12.43 -8.90 -23.19
CA ASP A 117 13.76 -9.52 -23.23
C ASP A 117 14.00 -10.28 -24.56
N ARG A 118 13.04 -10.26 -25.49
CA ARG A 118 13.11 -11.01 -26.75
C ARG A 118 12.86 -10.11 -27.94
N CYS A 119 13.59 -10.29 -29.02
CA CYS A 119 13.30 -9.59 -30.27
C CYS A 119 12.03 -10.14 -30.91
N LEU A 120 11.20 -9.24 -31.44
CA LEU A 120 10.06 -9.57 -32.29
C LEU A 120 10.61 -10.12 -33.62
N SER A 121 10.79 -11.43 -33.72
CA SER A 121 11.22 -12.07 -34.96
C SER A 121 10.04 -12.12 -35.94
N ALA A 122 10.29 -11.70 -37.19
CA ALA A 122 9.31 -11.68 -38.29
C ALA A 122 8.67 -13.04 -38.60
N ALA A 123 9.19 -14.14 -38.04
CA ALA A 123 8.59 -15.48 -38.13
C ALA A 123 7.24 -15.59 -37.40
N SER A 124 6.93 -14.68 -36.47
CA SER A 124 5.68 -14.69 -35.68
C SER A 124 4.55 -13.82 -36.26
N SER A 125 4.80 -13.13 -37.37
CA SER A 125 3.88 -12.17 -37.99
C SER A 125 3.45 -12.56 -39.42
N PHE A 126 3.58 -13.83 -39.80
CA PHE A 126 3.10 -14.35 -41.09
C PHE A 126 1.70 -14.96 -40.93
N PRO A 127 0.60 -14.20 -41.18
CA PRO A 127 -0.68 -14.80 -41.51
C PRO A 127 -0.63 -15.32 -42.96
N TYR A 128 -1.06 -16.57 -43.14
CA TYR A 128 -1.32 -17.20 -44.44
C TYR A 128 -2.47 -16.49 -45.18
#